data_AF-A0A835CZG4-F1
#
_entry.id   AF-A0A835CZG4-F1
#
_cell.length_a   1.000
_cell.length_b   1.000
_cell.length_c   1.000
_cell.angle_alpha   90.00
_cell.angle_beta   90.00
_cell.angle_gamma   90.00
#
_symmetry.space_group_name_H-M   'P 1'
#
loop_
_entity.id
_entity.type
_entity.pdbx_description
1 polymer ?
#
loop_
_entity_poly.entity_id
_entity_poly.type
_entity_poly.pdbx_seq_one_letter_code
_entity_poly.pdbx_strand_id
1 'polypeptide(L)'
;MKTVKNDNSRRYRREWENENEFKAWLSEAPEKFKQPGHAYCKWCNKTLRPHKSTLSKHGGTEDHIQRGSAIISKAQRTLASCGVVRGTNENKINDIKLVLYAAVHGTINSIDHLGELLIKCGKGSLLEKTKLHRTKLEKLTKFAAPSFEKTIVLIYF
;
A
#
# COMPACT_ATOMS: atom_id res chain seq x y z
N MET A 1 -38.96 38.61 4.34
CA MET A 1 -38.37 37.42 4.98
C MET A 1 -38.58 36.23 4.07
N LYS A 2 -37.54 35.72 3.40
CA LYS A 2 -37.65 34.56 2.50
C LYS A 2 -37.51 33.29 3.34
N THR A 3 -38.60 32.55 3.50
CA THR A 3 -38.60 31.21 4.11
C THR A 3 -37.76 30.28 3.24
N VAL A 4 -36.62 29.84 3.78
CA VAL A 4 -35.73 28.87 3.14
C VAL A 4 -36.48 27.56 3.00
N LYS A 5 -36.71 27.14 1.75
CA LYS A 5 -37.35 25.86 1.42
C LYS A 5 -36.48 24.73 1.98
N ASN A 6 -37.07 23.92 2.85
CA ASN A 6 -36.47 22.71 3.40
C ASN A 6 -36.32 21.69 2.25
N ASP A 7 -35.18 21.72 1.57
CA ASP A 7 -34.81 20.70 0.58
C ASP A 7 -34.52 19.38 1.30
N ASN A 8 -35.59 18.61 1.52
CA ASN A 8 -35.59 17.26 2.06
C ASN A 8 -35.09 16.26 1.01
N SER A 9 -34.02 16.60 0.29
CA SER A 9 -33.36 15.70 -0.64
C SER A 9 -32.68 14.60 0.16
N ARG A 10 -33.23 13.38 0.09
CA ARG A 10 -32.66 12.16 0.70
C ARG A 10 -31.35 11.71 0.02
N ARG A 11 -30.63 12.63 -0.61
CA ARG A 11 -29.45 12.38 -1.44
C ARG A 11 -28.23 12.97 -0.78
N TYR A 12 -27.11 12.28 -0.91
CA TYR A 12 -25.82 12.78 -0.44
C TYR A 12 -25.44 14.08 -1.14
N ARG A 13 -24.95 15.05 -0.37
CA ARG A 13 -24.44 16.32 -0.91
C ARG A 13 -22.92 16.32 -0.86
N ARG A 14 -22.28 16.39 -2.03
CA ARG A 14 -20.81 16.43 -2.15
C ARG A 14 -20.17 17.65 -1.49
N GLU A 15 -20.93 18.72 -1.29
CA GLU A 15 -20.49 19.91 -0.56
C GLU A 15 -20.04 19.59 0.88
N TRP A 16 -20.61 18.57 1.51
CA TRP A 16 -20.22 18.14 2.86
C TRP A 16 -18.79 17.61 2.92
N GLU A 17 -18.20 17.17 1.80
CA GLU A 17 -16.78 16.78 1.74
C GLU A 17 -15.84 17.98 1.89
N ASN A 18 -16.32 19.20 1.68
CA ASN A 18 -15.54 20.42 1.84
C ASN A 18 -15.68 21.04 3.24
N GLU A 19 -16.69 20.64 4.02
CA GLU A 19 -16.87 21.10 5.39
C GLU A 19 -15.78 20.51 6.30
N ASN A 20 -15.14 21.36 7.11
CA ASN A 20 -14.00 20.96 7.96
C ASN A 20 -14.32 19.79 8.91
N GLU A 21 -15.59 19.67 9.32
CA GLU A 21 -16.06 18.64 10.24
C GLU A 21 -16.16 17.24 9.60
N PHE A 22 -16.35 17.17 8.28
CA PHE A 22 -16.67 15.95 7.56
C PHE A 22 -15.60 15.54 6.53
N LYS A 23 -14.81 16.50 6.02
CA LYS A 23 -13.79 16.30 4.97
C LYS A 23 -12.82 15.13 5.24
N ALA A 24 -12.45 14.93 6.50
CA ALA A 24 -11.45 13.93 6.88
C ALA A 24 -11.93 12.48 6.66
N TRP A 25 -13.23 12.22 6.78
CA TRP A 25 -13.75 10.85 6.88
C TRP A 25 -14.98 10.56 6.02
N LEU A 26 -15.72 11.57 5.59
CA LEU A 26 -16.93 11.42 4.78
C LEU A 26 -16.58 11.27 3.28
N SER A 27 -17.34 10.45 2.57
CA SER A 27 -17.37 10.41 1.11
C SER A 27 -18.72 9.90 0.60
N GLU A 28 -18.98 10.03 -0.70
CA GLU A 28 -20.12 9.36 -1.35
C GLU A 28 -19.93 7.83 -1.37
N ALA A 29 -21.00 7.07 -1.13
CA ALA A 29 -21.00 5.62 -1.23
C ALA A 29 -20.86 5.16 -2.70
N PRO A 30 -19.86 4.34 -3.06
CA PRO A 30 -19.70 3.80 -4.42
C PRO A 30 -20.90 2.96 -4.86
N GLU A 31 -21.13 2.86 -6.17
CA GLU A 31 -22.24 2.08 -6.76
C GLU A 31 -22.25 0.60 -6.37
N LYS A 32 -21.09 0.06 -5.95
CA LYS A 32 -20.92 -1.32 -5.51
C LYS A 32 -21.56 -1.64 -4.15
N PHE A 33 -22.00 -0.63 -3.40
CA PHE A 33 -22.60 -0.82 -2.08
C PHE A 33 -24.13 -0.98 -2.15
N LYS A 34 -24.72 -1.60 -1.11
CA LYS A 34 -26.18 -1.83 -1.00
C LYS A 34 -27.03 -0.54 -1.09
N GLN A 35 -26.43 0.63 -0.89
CA GLN A 35 -27.09 1.94 -0.87
C GLN A 35 -26.26 2.96 -1.66
N PRO A 36 -26.32 2.97 -3.01
CA PRO A 36 -25.60 3.94 -3.83
C PRO A 36 -26.09 5.37 -3.54
N GLY A 37 -25.18 6.35 -3.60
CA GLY A 37 -25.52 7.77 -3.39
C GLY A 37 -25.87 8.16 -1.94
N HIS A 38 -25.60 7.29 -0.97
CA HIS A 38 -25.65 7.60 0.46
C HIS A 38 -24.30 8.14 0.96
N ALA A 39 -24.28 8.67 2.18
CA ALA A 39 -23.03 9.02 2.85
C ALA A 39 -22.26 7.74 3.22
N TYR A 40 -20.93 7.79 3.15
CA TYR A 40 -20.05 6.72 3.56
C TYR A 40 -18.95 7.25 4.48
N CYS A 41 -18.70 6.52 5.57
CA CYS A 41 -17.59 6.82 6.46
C CYS A 41 -16.38 5.94 6.12
N LYS A 42 -15.28 6.57 5.69
CA LYS A 42 -14.00 5.92 5.37
C LYS A 42 -13.35 5.29 6.60
N TRP A 43 -13.51 5.88 7.77
CA TRP A 43 -12.91 5.36 9.01
C TRP A 43 -13.67 4.17 9.58
N CYS A 44 -15.00 4.20 9.49
CA CYS A 44 -15.85 3.15 10.04
C CYS A 44 -16.22 2.05 9.03
N ASN A 45 -16.00 2.30 7.73
CA ASN A 45 -16.44 1.45 6.63
C ASN A 45 -17.95 1.14 6.69
N LYS A 46 -18.78 2.16 6.95
CA LYS A 46 -20.24 2.04 7.09
C LYS A 46 -20.96 3.05 6.19
N THR A 47 -22.07 2.64 5.58
CA THR A 47 -22.99 3.54 4.88
C THR A 47 -23.92 4.22 5.89
N LEU A 48 -24.09 5.51 5.75
CA LEU A 48 -24.85 6.38 6.65
C LEU A 48 -25.96 7.08 5.87
N ARG A 49 -27.04 7.45 6.57
CA ARG A 49 -28.09 8.28 5.97
C ARG A 49 -27.53 9.67 5.66
N PRO A 50 -27.81 10.22 4.46
CA PRO A 50 -27.32 11.53 4.06
C PRO A 50 -28.12 12.65 4.76
N HIS A 51 -27.95 12.79 6.07
CA HIS A 51 -28.57 13.84 6.87
C HIS A 51 -27.55 14.40 7.86
N LYS A 52 -27.39 15.72 7.92
CA LYS A 52 -26.37 16.37 8.76
C LYS A 52 -26.42 15.93 10.22
N SER A 53 -27.62 15.79 10.81
CA SER A 53 -27.73 15.34 12.21
C SER A 53 -27.22 13.90 12.42
N THR A 54 -27.39 13.02 11.44
CA THR A 54 -26.91 11.63 11.49
C THR A 54 -25.39 11.58 11.35
N LEU A 55 -24.83 12.40 10.46
CA LEU A 55 -23.39 12.50 10.26
C LEU A 55 -22.67 13.08 11.48
N SER A 56 -23.23 14.15 12.07
CA SER A 56 -22.71 14.75 13.30
C SER A 56 -22.77 13.77 14.48
N LYS A 57 -23.90 13.07 14.67
CA LYS A 57 -24.01 12.01 15.69
C LYS A 57 -23.01 10.87 15.46
N HIS A 58 -22.80 10.46 14.21
CA HIS A 58 -21.82 9.43 13.89
C HIS A 58 -20.39 9.87 14.22
N GLY A 59 -20.01 11.11 13.86
CA GLY A 59 -18.69 11.66 14.17
C GLY A 59 -18.38 11.71 15.66
N GLY A 60 -19.41 11.87 16.50
CA GLY A 60 -19.27 11.85 17.96
C GLY A 60 -19.29 10.46 18.61
N THR A 61 -19.44 9.37 17.84
CA THR A 61 -19.41 8.01 18.43
C THR A 61 -18.01 7.60 18.84
N GLU A 62 -17.88 6.87 19.96
CA GLU A 62 -16.60 6.35 20.45
C GLU A 62 -15.89 5.49 19.40
N ASP A 63 -16.64 4.60 18.73
CA ASP A 63 -16.18 3.80 17.58
C ASP A 63 -15.49 4.66 16.51
N HIS A 64 -16.09 5.81 16.18
CA HIS A 64 -15.59 6.70 15.15
C HIS A 64 -14.31 7.40 15.59
N ILE A 65 -14.29 7.93 16.81
CA ILE A 65 -13.14 8.63 17.40
C ILE A 65 -11.94 7.68 17.54
N GLN A 66 -12.18 6.47 18.05
CA GLN A 66 -11.13 5.46 18.21
C GLN A 66 -10.51 5.08 16.86
N ARG A 67 -11.34 4.77 15.84
CA ARG A 67 -10.84 4.43 14.50
C ARG A 67 -10.16 5.61 13.82
N GLY A 68 -10.71 6.83 13.98
CA GLY A 68 -10.09 8.05 13.49
C GLY A 68 -8.69 8.25 14.08
N SER A 69 -8.53 8.07 15.40
CA SER A 69 -7.24 8.20 16.09
C SER A 69 -6.18 7.21 15.60
N ALA A 70 -6.58 5.98 15.24
CA ALA A 70 -5.68 4.95 14.74
C ALA A 70 -5.25 5.16 13.27
N ILE A 71 -6.06 5.87 12.49
CA ILE A 71 -5.80 6.16 11.06
C ILE A 71 -4.93 7.41 10.90
N ILE A 72 -4.98 8.35 11.86
CA ILE A 72 -4.16 9.56 11.83
C ILE A 72 -2.68 9.17 11.97
N SER A 73 -1.95 9.34 10.86
CA SER A 73 -0.58 8.86 10.62
C SER A 73 0.46 9.21 11.69
N LYS A 74 0.23 10.27 12.48
CA LYS A 74 1.13 10.66 13.58
C LYS A 74 1.13 9.66 14.75
N ALA A 75 0.08 8.86 14.92
CA ALA A 75 -0.02 7.84 15.97
C ALA A 75 0.42 6.45 15.50
N GLN A 76 0.61 6.24 14.20
CA GLN A 76 0.98 4.94 13.64
C GLN A 76 2.48 4.68 13.82
N ARG A 77 2.81 3.50 14.34
CA ARG A 77 4.18 3.02 14.43
C ARG A 77 4.79 2.93 13.03
N THR A 78 5.98 3.52 12.87
CA THR A 78 6.74 3.37 11.63
C THR A 78 7.19 1.92 11.48
N LEU A 79 7.32 1.43 10.24
CA LEU A 79 7.86 0.09 9.96
C LEU A 79 9.24 -0.11 10.60
N ALA A 80 10.06 0.95 10.67
CA ALA A 80 11.34 0.94 11.37
C ALA A 80 11.20 0.62 12.86
N SER A 81 10.16 1.14 13.54
CA SER A 81 9.90 0.82 14.95
C SER A 81 9.50 -0.65 15.18
N CYS A 82 9.14 -1.38 14.13
CA CYS A 82 8.86 -2.82 14.16
C CYS A 82 10.05 -3.67 13.68
N GLY A 83 11.24 -3.08 13.57
CA GLY A 83 12.45 -3.80 13.13
C GLY A 83 12.55 -4.02 11.62
N VAL A 84 11.63 -3.45 10.83
CA VAL A 84 11.71 -3.54 9.36
C VAL A 84 12.70 -2.50 8.85
N VAL A 85 13.89 -2.99 8.49
CA VAL A 85 14.93 -2.18 7.86
C VAL A 85 14.75 -2.21 6.35
N ARG A 86 14.66 -1.03 5.70
CA ARG A 86 14.70 -0.94 4.25
C ARG A 86 16.11 -1.28 3.77
N GLY A 87 16.25 -2.21 2.83
CA GLY A 87 17.53 -2.48 2.16
C GLY A 87 18.03 -1.27 1.39
N THR A 88 19.36 -1.10 1.32
CA THR A 88 20.00 -0.05 0.52
C THR A 88 19.73 -0.25 -0.97
N ASN A 89 19.92 0.79 -1.77
CA ASN A 89 19.78 0.67 -3.23
C ASN A 89 20.84 -0.27 -3.82
N GLU A 90 22.04 -0.35 -3.24
CA GLU A 90 23.08 -1.28 -3.68
C GLU A 90 22.65 -2.73 -3.50
N ASN A 91 22.01 -3.07 -2.36
CA ASN A 91 21.48 -4.42 -2.14
C ASN A 91 20.46 -4.81 -3.21
N LYS A 92 19.58 -3.87 -3.59
CA LYS A 92 18.59 -4.10 -4.65
C LYS A 92 19.25 -4.30 -6.02
N ILE A 93 20.27 -3.51 -6.35
CA ILE A 93 21.03 -3.64 -7.60
C ILE A 93 21.74 -5.00 -7.65
N ASN A 94 22.35 -5.44 -6.55
CA ASN A 94 23.01 -6.75 -6.48
C ASN A 94 22.00 -7.90 -6.62
N ASP A 95 20.84 -7.81 -5.96
CA ASP A 95 19.76 -8.77 -6.14
C ASP A 95 19.34 -8.86 -7.62
N ILE A 96 19.18 -7.73 -8.31
CA ILE A 96 18.81 -7.69 -9.74
C ILE A 96 19.90 -8.31 -10.62
N LYS A 97 21.18 -8.01 -10.37
CA LYS A 97 22.30 -8.61 -11.12
C LYS A 97 22.34 -10.13 -10.96
N LEU A 98 22.12 -10.62 -9.73
CA LEU A 98 22.05 -12.06 -9.45
C LEU A 98 20.84 -12.73 -10.11
N VAL A 99 19.68 -12.05 -10.13
CA VAL A 99 18.49 -12.51 -10.86
C VAL A 99 18.77 -12.60 -12.36
N LEU A 100 19.40 -11.59 -12.95
CA LEU A 100 19.75 -11.58 -14.36
C LEU A 100 20.69 -12.76 -14.70
N TYR A 101 21.75 -12.93 -13.93
CA TYR A 101 22.68 -14.05 -14.10
C TYR A 101 21.95 -15.40 -14.01
N ALA A 102 21.12 -15.59 -12.98
CA ALA A 102 20.38 -16.84 -12.80
C ALA A 102 19.33 -17.08 -13.89
N ALA A 103 18.71 -16.03 -14.43
CA ALA A 103 17.74 -16.14 -15.51
C ALA A 103 18.40 -16.51 -16.85
N VAL A 104 19.62 -16.02 -17.12
CA VAL A 104 20.32 -16.24 -18.39
C VAL A 104 21.15 -17.52 -18.36
N HIS A 105 21.80 -17.83 -17.23
CA HIS A 105 22.83 -18.87 -17.17
C HIS A 105 22.58 -19.95 -16.11
N GLY A 106 21.61 -19.77 -15.22
CA GLY A 106 21.50 -20.56 -13.99
C GLY A 106 20.27 -21.44 -13.88
N THR A 107 20.36 -22.44 -13.00
CA THR A 107 19.18 -23.13 -12.45
C THR A 107 18.76 -22.42 -11.17
N ILE A 108 17.55 -21.86 -11.15
CA ILE A 108 16.92 -21.18 -10.00
C ILE A 108 16.97 -22.07 -8.73
N ASN A 109 17.02 -23.40 -8.90
CA ASN A 109 17.04 -24.39 -7.82
C ASN A 109 18.32 -24.38 -6.97
N SER A 110 19.47 -23.95 -7.50
CA SER A 110 20.75 -23.93 -6.76
C SER A 110 20.99 -22.61 -6.02
N ILE A 111 20.09 -21.65 -6.15
CA ILE A 111 20.28 -20.27 -5.67
C ILE A 111 20.33 -20.17 -4.15
N ASP A 112 19.64 -21.07 -3.43
CA ASP A 112 19.61 -21.06 -1.97
C ASP A 112 21.01 -21.39 -1.41
N HIS A 113 21.65 -22.42 -1.97
CA HIS A 113 23.02 -22.79 -1.60
C HIS A 113 24.05 -21.76 -2.08
N LEU A 114 23.85 -21.19 -3.26
CA LEU A 114 24.67 -20.08 -3.75
C LEU A 114 24.58 -18.87 -2.82
N GLY A 115 23.38 -18.53 -2.34
CA GLY A 115 23.16 -17.45 -1.38
C GLY A 115 23.94 -17.67 -0.08
N GLU A 116 23.93 -18.89 0.46
CA GLU A 116 24.73 -19.25 1.63
C GLU A 116 26.24 -19.13 1.40
N LEU A 117 26.73 -19.56 0.22
CA LEU A 117 28.13 -19.41 -0.16
C LEU A 117 28.53 -17.94 -0.31
N LEU A 118 27.68 -17.11 -0.92
CA LEU A 118 27.94 -15.67 -1.08
C LEU A 118 28.05 -14.96 0.28
N ILE A 119 27.24 -15.36 1.27
CA ILE A 119 27.34 -14.83 2.64
C ILE A 119 28.67 -15.25 3.28
N LYS A 120 29.08 -16.52 3.12
CA LYS A 120 30.31 -17.05 3.71
C LYS A 120 31.57 -16.45 3.08
N CYS A 121 31.62 -16.35 1.74
CA CYS A 121 32.76 -15.82 1.00
C CYS A 121 32.81 -14.29 1.00
N GLY A 122 31.67 -13.62 1.16
CA GLY A 122 31.53 -12.17 1.11
C GLY A 122 31.53 -11.48 2.47
N LYS A 123 32.04 -12.10 3.54
CA LYS A 123 32.11 -11.49 4.88
C LYS A 123 32.83 -10.14 4.83
N GLY A 124 32.23 -9.10 5.40
CA GLY A 124 32.73 -7.72 5.36
C GLY A 124 32.37 -6.93 4.10
N SER A 125 31.71 -7.55 3.12
CA SER A 125 31.23 -6.89 1.90
C SER A 125 29.71 -6.69 1.89
N LEU A 126 29.20 -5.99 0.86
CA LEU A 126 27.76 -5.86 0.58
C LEU A 126 27.05 -7.21 0.39
N LEU A 127 27.79 -8.29 0.08
CA LEU A 127 27.23 -9.62 -0.16
C LEU A 127 26.85 -10.37 1.14
N GLU A 128 27.42 -10.00 2.28
CA GLU A 128 27.11 -10.61 3.58
C GLU A 128 25.65 -10.41 3.99
N LYS A 129 25.06 -9.28 3.60
CA LYS A 129 23.67 -8.93 3.92
C LYS A 129 22.68 -9.42 2.86
N THR A 130 23.16 -10.06 1.79
CA THR A 130 22.33 -10.54 0.70
C THR A 130 21.55 -11.76 1.14
N LYS A 131 20.25 -11.58 1.41
CA LYS A 131 19.31 -12.68 1.59
C LYS A 131 18.69 -13.01 0.22
N LEU A 132 19.34 -13.93 -0.49
CA LEU A 132 18.85 -14.46 -1.75
C LEU A 132 18.22 -15.83 -1.49
N HIS A 133 16.93 -15.94 -1.76
CA HIS A 133 16.19 -17.19 -1.65
C HIS A 133 15.42 -17.41 -2.95
N ARG A 134 15.16 -18.66 -3.32
CA ARG A 134 14.42 -19.03 -4.53
C ARG A 134 13.13 -18.22 -4.71
N THR A 135 12.30 -18.15 -3.68
CA THR A 135 11.02 -17.42 -3.71
C THR A 135 11.17 -15.93 -3.97
N LYS A 136 12.29 -15.32 -3.54
CA LYS A 136 12.61 -13.91 -3.83
C LYS A 136 13.05 -13.77 -5.29
N LEU A 137 13.89 -14.70 -5.77
CA LEU A 137 14.36 -14.74 -7.14
C LEU A 137 13.20 -14.89 -8.13
N GLU A 138 12.31 -15.88 -7.93
CA GLU A 138 11.14 -16.12 -8.79
C GLU A 138 10.23 -14.90 -8.91
N LYS A 139 10.00 -14.17 -7.80
CA LYS A 139 9.20 -12.95 -7.80
C LYS A 139 9.89 -11.82 -8.59
N LEU A 140 11.20 -11.65 -8.40
CA LEU A 140 11.98 -10.64 -9.11
C LEU A 140 12.10 -10.97 -10.60
N THR A 141 12.29 -12.24 -10.97
CA THR A 141 12.30 -12.67 -12.36
C THR A 141 10.97 -12.36 -13.05
N LYS A 142 9.83 -12.65 -12.42
CA LYS A 142 8.50 -12.31 -12.98
C LYS A 142 8.33 -10.81 -13.20
N PHE A 143 8.85 -9.99 -12.29
CA PHE A 143 8.77 -8.54 -12.41
C PHE A 143 9.73 -7.98 -13.48
N ALA A 144 10.95 -8.53 -13.56
CA ALA A 144 12.01 -8.02 -14.42
C ALA A 144 12.06 -8.69 -15.81
N ALA A 145 11.33 -9.79 -16.04
CA ALA A 145 11.21 -10.49 -17.33
C ALA A 145 10.95 -9.57 -18.54
N PRO A 146 10.01 -8.59 -18.48
CA PRO A 146 9.77 -7.68 -19.60
C PRO A 146 10.94 -6.74 -19.90
N SER A 147 11.82 -6.50 -18.92
CA SER A 147 13.01 -5.65 -19.09
C SER A 147 14.24 -6.44 -19.53
N PHE A 148 14.24 -7.76 -19.30
CA PHE A 148 15.35 -8.63 -19.66
C PHE A 148 15.47 -8.86 -21.17
N GLU A 149 14.37 -8.85 -21.94
CA GLU A 149 14.44 -8.94 -23.41
C GLU A 149 15.36 -7.88 -24.03
N LYS A 150 15.35 -6.64 -23.51
CA LYS A 150 16.23 -5.57 -24.01
C LYS A 150 17.68 -5.72 -23.58
N THR A 151 17.93 -6.34 -22.43
CA THR A 151 19.27 -6.43 -21.83
C THR A 151 20.01 -7.68 -22.32
N ILE A 152 19.30 -8.79 -22.57
CA ILE A 152 19.88 -10.02 -23.11
C ILE A 152 20.40 -9.80 -24.54
N VAL A 153 19.71 -8.97 -25.34
CA VAL A 153 20.18 -8.58 -26.68
C VAL A 153 21.52 -7.83 -26.62
N LEU A 154 21.85 -7.13 -25.54
CA LEU A 154 23.10 -6.37 -25.43
C LEU A 154 24.30 -7.17 -24.90
N ILE A 155 24.08 -8.38 -24.36
CA ILE A 155 25.16 -9.23 -23.83
C ILE A 155 25.61 -10.26 -24.89
N TYR A 156 24.81 -10.47 -25.93
CA TYR A 156 25.06 -11.41 -27.03
C TYR A 156 25.39 -10.74 -28.39
N PHE A 157 25.61 -9.42 -28.41
CA PHE A 157 26.16 -8.66 -29.55
C PHE A 157 27.34 -7.81 -29.08
#